data_AF-A0AA91IQS9-F1
#
_entry.id   AF-A0AA91IQS9-F1
#
_cell.length_a   1.000
_cell.length_b   1.000
_cell.length_c   1.000
_cell.angle_alpha   90.00
_cell.angle_beta   90.00
_cell.angle_gamma   90.00
#
_symmetry.space_group_name_H-M   'P 1'
#
loop_
_entity.id
_entity.type
_entity.pdbx_description
1 polymer ?
#
loop_
_entity_poly.entity_id
_entity_poly.type
_entity_poly.pdbx_seq_one_letter_code
_entity_poly.pdbx_strand_id
1 'polypeptide(L)'
;MAQLILPLSLFLGLLMTLGKLYTESEIVVMHACGLGKGVLIKTAMILAFITGAFALVNAFWVSPWSSFHSDEVMAEAKANPGLASMVEGQFQPSKDGNYVLFVGDVKGKKFENIFLAQLRPNGTQRPSVVVADTGHMEGRPDGSQQVVLDTGTRYEGTAMLRDFRITDFINYEAVIGHQAVVLNPSNADQAPMTALWESKENDFRAELNWRITLVFSVFVMALMVVPLSVVNPRQGRVLSTLPAMLLYLIFFLLQSSLRSNAAKGKIDPFIWVWVVNGFYLLLAIALNIWDTLPMRRIRARITGKGVA
;
A
#
# COMPACT_ATOMS: atom_id res chain seq x y z
N MET A 1 6.23 -0.10 1.08
CA MET A 1 6.34 -1.25 2.02
C MET A 1 7.28 -1.00 3.21
N ALA A 2 8.42 -0.32 3.05
CA ALA A 2 9.37 -0.06 4.16
C ALA A 2 8.74 0.64 5.38
N GLN A 3 7.77 1.53 5.16
CA GLN A 3 7.04 2.26 6.20
C GLN A 3 6.42 1.37 7.30
N LEU A 4 5.94 0.18 6.95
CA LEU A 4 5.32 -0.75 7.91
C LEU A 4 6.35 -1.63 8.63
N ILE A 5 7.53 -1.79 8.03
CA ILE A 5 8.56 -2.73 8.50
C ILE A 5 9.46 -2.07 9.55
N LEU A 6 9.70 -0.75 9.48
CA LEU A 6 10.56 -0.06 10.46
C LEU A 6 10.02 -0.10 11.90
N PRO A 7 8.74 0.20 12.17
CA PRO A 7 8.19 0.05 13.52
C PRO A 7 8.15 -1.42 13.96
N LEU A 8 7.86 -2.33 13.02
CA LEU A 8 7.79 -3.77 13.28
C LEU A 8 9.15 -4.35 13.67
N SER A 9 10.22 -3.95 12.97
CA SER A 9 11.57 -4.47 13.19
C SER A 9 12.10 -4.04 14.54
N LEU A 10 11.90 -2.77 14.93
CA LEU A 10 12.23 -2.28 16.27
C LEU A 10 11.41 -3.02 17.33
N PHE A 11 10.09 -3.14 17.12
CA PHE A 11 9.20 -3.80 18.06
C PHE A 11 9.59 -5.26 18.30
N LEU A 12 9.75 -6.05 17.24
CA LEU A 12 10.18 -7.44 17.34
C LEU A 12 11.60 -7.56 17.89
N GLY A 13 12.51 -6.67 17.49
CA GLY A 13 13.89 -6.63 17.98
C GLY A 13 13.94 -6.42 19.50
N LEU A 14 13.23 -5.41 20.01
CA LEU A 14 13.09 -5.17 21.44
C LEU A 14 12.42 -6.35 22.15
N LEU A 15 11.33 -6.88 21.59
CA LEU A 15 10.60 -8.00 22.19
C LEU A 15 11.47 -9.25 22.34
N MET A 16 12.25 -9.59 21.31
CA MET A 16 13.13 -10.76 21.31
C MET A 16 14.34 -10.57 22.21
N THR A 17 14.97 -9.40 22.17
CA THR A 17 16.16 -9.10 22.99
C THR A 17 15.81 -9.01 24.46
N LEU A 18 14.79 -8.24 24.84
CA LEU A 18 14.32 -8.15 26.22
C LEU A 18 13.81 -9.50 26.71
N GLY A 19 13.07 -10.25 25.89
CA GLY A 19 12.63 -11.59 26.22
C GLY A 19 13.80 -12.54 26.50
N LYS A 20 14.87 -12.47 25.71
CA LYS A 20 16.10 -13.24 25.93
C LYS A 20 16.76 -12.88 27.27
N LEU A 21 16.94 -11.59 27.54
CA LEU A 21 17.54 -11.08 28.79
C LEU A 21 16.69 -11.43 30.03
N TYR A 22 15.37 -11.57 29.89
CA TYR A 22 14.50 -12.10 30.95
C TYR A 22 14.72 -13.60 31.17
N THR A 23 14.82 -14.39 30.11
CA THR A 23 15.03 -15.85 30.23
C THR A 23 16.41 -16.22 30.75
N GLU A 24 17.44 -15.43 30.42
CA GLU A 24 18.82 -15.59 30.91
C GLU A 24 19.01 -14.95 32.30
N SER A 25 17.94 -14.44 32.91
CA SER A 25 17.91 -13.82 34.24
C SER A 25 18.76 -12.53 34.39
N GLU A 26 19.27 -11.95 33.31
CA GLU A 26 20.05 -10.70 33.35
C GLU A 26 19.23 -9.52 33.87
N ILE A 27 17.97 -9.39 33.41
CA ILE A 27 17.08 -8.32 33.89
C ILE A 27 16.71 -8.53 35.37
N VAL A 28 16.60 -9.78 35.80
CA VAL A 28 16.31 -10.11 37.20
C VAL A 28 17.48 -9.67 38.10
N VAL A 29 18.71 -9.93 37.68
CA VAL A 29 19.93 -9.48 38.38
C VAL A 29 20.04 -7.96 38.37
N MET A 30 19.76 -7.29 37.24
CA MET A 30 19.73 -5.82 37.17
C MET A 30 18.77 -5.22 38.20
N HIS A 31 17.55 -5.77 38.29
CA HIS A 31 16.58 -5.36 39.30
C HIS A 31 17.04 -5.63 40.74
N ALA A 32 17.73 -6.74 41.00
CA ALA A 32 18.31 -7.04 42.31
C ALA A 32 19.41 -6.06 42.72
N CYS A 33 20.18 -5.54 41.75
CA CYS A 33 21.19 -4.50 41.96
C CYS A 33 20.60 -3.07 42.03
N GLY A 34 19.28 -2.92 42.02
CA GLY A 34 18.61 -1.62 42.15
C GLY A 34 18.38 -0.86 40.84
N LEU A 35 18.69 -1.44 39.68
CA LEU A 35 18.36 -0.84 38.38
C LEU A 35 16.86 -1.02 38.10
N GLY A 36 16.11 0.07 38.09
CA GLY A 36 14.68 0.06 37.82
C GLY A 36 14.33 -0.10 36.33
N LYS A 37 13.03 -0.31 36.04
CA LYS A 37 12.49 -0.38 34.67
C LYS A 37 12.76 0.87 33.83
N GLY A 38 13.01 2.02 34.46
CA GLY A 38 13.33 3.27 33.76
C GLY A 38 14.56 3.18 32.86
N VAL A 39 15.54 2.32 33.19
CA VAL A 39 16.71 2.10 32.33
C VAL A 39 16.31 1.41 31.03
N LEU A 40 15.48 0.37 31.11
CA LEU A 40 14.96 -0.35 29.95
C LEU A 40 14.13 0.57 29.04
N ILE A 41 13.25 1.39 29.63
CA ILE A 41 12.45 2.38 28.88
C ILE A 41 13.36 3.41 28.21
N LYS A 42 14.37 3.94 28.92
CA LYS A 42 15.30 4.93 28.35
C LYS A 42 16.07 4.36 27.17
N THR A 43 16.58 3.12 27.27
CA THR A 43 17.26 2.44 26.17
C THR A 43 16.33 2.20 24.98
N ALA A 44 15.12 1.70 25.23
CA ALA A 44 14.12 1.52 24.19
C ALA A 44 13.77 2.83 23.48
N MET A 45 13.64 3.94 24.22
CA MET A 45 13.36 5.27 23.68
C MET A 45 14.51 5.85 22.87
N ILE A 46 15.77 5.58 23.24
CA ILE A 46 16.94 5.97 22.44
C ILE A 46 16.91 5.24 21.09
N LEU A 47 16.66 3.93 21.10
CA LEU A 47 16.52 3.14 19.87
C LEU A 47 15.31 3.62 19.04
N ALA A 48 14.18 3.91 19.69
CA ALA A 48 13.00 4.46 19.04
C ALA A 48 13.27 5.82 18.39
N PHE A 49 14.10 6.66 19.00
CA PHE A 49 14.49 7.94 18.41
C PHE A 49 15.30 7.74 17.13
N ILE A 50 16.27 6.82 17.15
CA ILE A 50 17.09 6.48 15.98
C ILE A 50 16.19 5.93 14.86
N THR A 51 15.37 4.91 15.16
CA THR A 51 14.47 4.32 14.16
C THR A 51 13.40 5.32 13.70
N GLY A 52 12.92 6.19 14.60
CA GLY A 52 11.95 7.24 14.31
C GLY A 52 12.51 8.29 13.36
N ALA A 53 13.78 8.65 13.48
CA ALA A 53 14.46 9.53 12.53
C ALA A 53 14.50 8.91 11.12
N PHE A 54 14.86 7.62 11.01
CA PHE A 54 14.81 6.91 9.73
C PHE A 54 13.39 6.80 9.17
N ALA A 55 12.41 6.53 10.03
CA ALA A 55 11.00 6.47 9.62
C ALA A 55 10.48 7.81 9.12
N LEU A 56 10.88 8.92 9.77
CA LEU A 56 10.52 10.28 9.35
C LEU A 56 11.12 10.59 7.97
N VAL A 57 12.41 10.31 7.78
CA VAL A 57 13.07 10.52 6.48
C VAL A 57 12.41 9.69 5.39
N ASN A 58 12.08 8.44 5.71
CA ASN A 58 11.40 7.54 4.77
C ASN A 58 9.99 8.02 4.41
N ALA A 59 9.21 8.45 5.39
CA ALA A 59 7.82 8.87 5.19
C ALA A 59 7.73 10.20 4.43
N PHE A 60 8.66 11.14 4.67
CA PHE A 60 8.55 12.49 4.12
C PHE A 60 9.24 12.68 2.76
N TRP A 61 10.38 12.02 2.53
CA TRP A 61 11.13 12.19 1.27
C TRP A 61 11.16 10.94 0.42
N VAL A 62 11.51 9.78 1.00
CA VAL A 62 11.75 8.56 0.21
C VAL A 62 10.45 8.01 -0.37
N SER A 63 9.37 7.99 0.41
CA SER A 63 8.10 7.42 -0.03
C SER A 63 7.45 8.21 -1.17
N PRO A 64 7.29 9.55 -1.09
CA PRO A 64 6.68 10.30 -2.19
C PRO A 64 7.50 10.21 -3.47
N TRP A 65 8.84 10.31 -3.34
CA TRP A 65 9.75 10.17 -4.48
C TRP A 65 9.66 8.80 -5.15
N SER A 66 9.67 7.72 -4.34
CA SER A 66 9.55 6.36 -4.85
C SER A 66 8.19 6.10 -5.49
N SER A 67 7.10 6.62 -4.92
CA SER A 67 5.76 6.45 -5.47
C SER A 67 5.57 7.22 -6.77
N PHE A 68 6.08 8.46 -6.85
CA PHE A 68 6.04 9.25 -8.07
C PHE A 68 6.79 8.56 -9.21
N HIS A 69 8.02 8.11 -8.97
CA HIS A 69 8.82 7.45 -9.99
C HIS A 69 8.28 6.06 -10.37
N SER A 70 7.71 5.32 -9.42
CA SER A 70 7.03 4.06 -9.70
C SER A 70 5.84 4.25 -10.65
N ASP A 71 5.06 5.30 -10.43
CA ASP A 71 3.90 5.62 -11.26
C ASP A 71 4.29 6.15 -12.63
N GLU A 72 5.36 6.96 -12.70
CA GLU A 72 5.95 7.40 -13.97
C GLU A 72 6.39 6.21 -14.82
N VAL A 73 7.15 5.27 -14.25
CA VAL A 73 7.60 4.06 -14.94
C VAL A 73 6.41 3.15 -15.31
N MET A 74 5.41 3.02 -14.44
CA MET A 74 4.20 2.27 -14.76
C MET A 74 3.38 2.94 -15.86
N ALA A 75 3.32 4.27 -15.86
CA ALA A 75 2.61 5.03 -16.86
C ALA A 75 3.31 4.94 -18.21
N GLU A 76 4.62 5.05 -18.25
CA GLU A 76 5.43 4.85 -19.45
C GLU A 76 5.28 3.42 -19.98
N ALA A 77 5.30 2.41 -19.11
CA ALA A 77 5.04 1.02 -19.49
C ALA A 77 3.61 0.77 -20.00
N LYS A 78 2.62 1.56 -19.55
CA LYS A 78 1.24 1.51 -20.04
C LYS A 78 1.02 2.31 -21.32
N ALA A 79 1.75 3.41 -21.50
CA ALA A 79 1.68 4.30 -22.68
C ALA A 79 2.49 3.76 -23.85
N ASN A 80 3.58 3.05 -23.55
CA ASN A 80 4.25 2.10 -24.42
C ASN A 80 3.89 0.69 -23.96
N PRO A 81 2.65 0.20 -24.18
CA PRO A 81 2.42 -1.22 -24.12
C PRO A 81 3.27 -1.82 -25.24
N GLY A 82 4.49 -2.20 -24.87
CA GLY A 82 5.30 -3.04 -25.73
C GLY A 82 4.48 -4.29 -26.05
N LEU A 83 4.92 -5.01 -27.07
CA LEU A 83 4.38 -6.29 -27.52
C LEU A 83 4.05 -7.28 -26.40
N ALA A 84 4.65 -7.12 -25.23
CA ALA A 84 4.37 -7.83 -23.99
C ALA A 84 2.95 -7.67 -23.42
N SER A 85 2.14 -6.70 -23.88
CA SER A 85 0.74 -6.60 -23.44
C SER A 85 -0.20 -7.46 -24.27
N MET A 86 0.19 -7.91 -25.47
CA MET A 86 -0.63 -8.76 -26.32
C MET A 86 -0.27 -10.22 -26.06
N VAL A 87 -1.06 -10.88 -25.23
CA VAL A 87 -0.97 -12.32 -24.99
C VAL A 87 -1.45 -13.07 -26.23
N GLU A 88 -0.55 -13.84 -26.85
CA GLU A 88 -0.84 -14.76 -27.95
C GLU A 88 -1.99 -15.71 -27.61
N GLY A 89 -2.89 -15.93 -28.57
CA GLY A 89 -3.96 -16.92 -28.45
C GLY A 89 -5.07 -16.58 -27.45
N GLN A 90 -5.13 -15.35 -26.92
CA GLN A 90 -6.20 -14.90 -26.02
C GLN A 90 -6.97 -13.71 -26.57
N PHE A 91 -8.29 -13.72 -26.36
CA PHE A 91 -9.17 -12.58 -26.62
C PHE A 91 -9.00 -11.53 -25.53
N GLN A 92 -8.49 -10.37 -25.90
CA GLN A 92 -8.27 -9.24 -24.99
C GLN A 92 -9.32 -8.15 -25.23
N PRO A 93 -10.23 -7.91 -24.27
CA PRO A 93 -11.13 -6.78 -24.35
C PRO A 93 -10.39 -5.47 -24.06
N SER A 94 -10.82 -4.39 -24.72
CA SER A 94 -10.41 -3.03 -24.34
C SER A 94 -10.88 -2.68 -22.94
N LYS A 95 -10.21 -1.72 -22.28
CA LYS A 95 -10.64 -1.15 -20.99
C LYS A 95 -12.09 -0.65 -21.02
N ASP A 96 -12.53 -0.10 -22.16
CA ASP A 96 -13.89 0.40 -22.35
C ASP A 96 -14.89 -0.72 -22.72
N GLY A 97 -14.42 -1.95 -22.96
CA GLY A 97 -15.23 -3.10 -23.36
C GLY A 97 -15.91 -2.96 -24.72
N ASN A 98 -15.51 -1.98 -25.53
CA ASN A 98 -16.12 -1.66 -26.82
C ASN A 98 -15.56 -2.48 -27.99
N TYR A 99 -14.30 -2.92 -27.89
CA TYR A 99 -13.65 -3.80 -28.86
C TYR A 99 -12.92 -4.94 -28.17
N VAL A 100 -12.80 -6.06 -28.87
CA VAL A 100 -12.05 -7.26 -28.48
C VAL A 100 -11.01 -7.53 -29.56
N LEU A 101 -9.75 -7.69 -29.16
CA LEU A 101 -8.64 -8.01 -30.03
C LEU A 101 -8.16 -9.44 -29.75
N PHE A 102 -7.91 -10.20 -30.81
CA PHE A 102 -7.25 -11.49 -30.77
C PHE A 102 -6.08 -11.47 -31.74
N VAL A 103 -4.95 -11.99 -31.28
CA VAL A 103 -3.73 -12.14 -32.07
C VAL A 103 -3.29 -13.60 -31.95
N GLY A 104 -3.13 -14.26 -33.09
CA GLY A 104 -2.74 -15.67 -33.13
C GLY A 104 -1.29 -15.89 -32.70
N ASP A 105 -0.35 -15.25 -33.39
CA ASP A 105 1.10 -15.39 -33.17
C ASP A 105 1.78 -14.01 -33.15
N VAL A 106 2.76 -13.81 -32.26
CA VAL A 106 3.46 -12.53 -32.08
C VAL A 106 4.97 -12.73 -32.27
N LYS A 107 5.48 -12.32 -33.44
CA LYS A 107 6.92 -12.37 -33.76
C LYS A 107 7.55 -10.99 -33.65
N GLY A 108 8.03 -10.65 -32.45
CA GLY A 108 8.58 -9.31 -32.21
C GLY A 108 7.51 -8.26 -32.51
N LYS A 109 7.78 -7.27 -33.36
CA LYS A 109 6.83 -6.18 -33.72
C LYS A 109 5.73 -6.56 -34.73
N LYS A 110 5.67 -7.83 -35.15
CA LYS A 110 4.70 -8.32 -36.14
C LYS A 110 3.70 -9.27 -35.49
N PHE A 111 2.46 -9.11 -35.88
CA PHE A 111 1.33 -9.92 -35.48
C PHE A 111 0.86 -10.73 -36.68
N GLU A 112 0.46 -11.97 -36.45
CA GLU A 112 -0.15 -12.85 -37.44
C GLU A 112 -1.55 -13.28 -36.96
N ASN A 113 -2.48 -13.45 -37.90
CA ASN A 113 -3.86 -13.86 -37.66
C ASN A 113 -4.59 -12.95 -36.66
N ILE A 114 -4.86 -11.72 -37.09
CA ILE A 114 -5.44 -10.68 -36.25
C ILE A 114 -6.95 -10.69 -36.45
N PHE A 115 -7.67 -10.70 -35.34
CA PHE A 115 -9.12 -10.60 -35.31
C PHE A 115 -9.53 -9.48 -34.34
N LEU A 116 -10.22 -8.47 -34.86
CA LEU A 116 -10.71 -7.35 -34.08
C LEU A 116 -12.23 -7.27 -34.21
N ALA A 117 -12.95 -7.38 -33.10
CA ALA A 117 -14.40 -7.29 -33.08
C ALA A 117 -14.86 -6.10 -32.24
N GLN A 118 -15.62 -5.21 -32.85
CA GLN A 118 -16.33 -4.12 -32.19
C GLN A 118 -17.82 -4.47 -32.15
N LEU A 119 -18.28 -4.94 -30.99
CA LEU A 119 -19.63 -5.47 -30.82
C LEU A 119 -20.66 -4.39 -30.49
N ARG A 120 -20.25 -3.28 -29.86
CA ARG A 120 -21.13 -2.17 -29.53
C ARG A 120 -21.06 -1.09 -30.60
N PRO A 121 -22.21 -0.59 -31.09
CA PRO A 121 -22.22 0.58 -31.93
C PRO A 121 -21.71 1.78 -31.12
N ASN A 122 -20.73 2.50 -31.67
CA ASN A 122 -20.18 3.72 -31.06
C ASN A 122 -20.64 4.92 -31.88
N GLY A 123 -21.66 5.63 -31.38
CA GLY A 123 -22.33 6.70 -32.13
C GLY A 123 -22.93 6.19 -33.44
N THR A 124 -22.45 6.72 -34.56
CA THR A 124 -22.91 6.38 -35.93
C THR A 124 -22.23 5.12 -36.51
N GLN A 125 -21.25 4.54 -35.80
CA GLN A 125 -20.52 3.37 -36.29
C GLN A 125 -21.27 2.08 -35.94
N ARG A 126 -21.54 1.26 -36.96
CA ARG A 126 -22.14 -0.07 -36.81
C ARG A 126 -21.14 -1.04 -36.20
N PRO A 127 -21.61 -2.14 -35.56
CA PRO A 127 -20.72 -3.22 -35.16
C PRO A 127 -19.88 -3.69 -36.35
N SER A 128 -18.59 -3.94 -36.10
CA SER A 128 -17.67 -4.34 -37.16
C SER A 128 -16.69 -5.39 -36.69
N VAL A 129 -16.36 -6.30 -37.59
CA VAL A 129 -15.35 -7.34 -37.42
C VAL A 129 -14.28 -7.13 -38.47
N VAL A 130 -13.04 -7.03 -38.06
CA VAL A 130 -11.87 -6.88 -38.92
C VAL A 130 -11.03 -8.14 -38.78
N VAL A 131 -10.71 -8.75 -39.91
CA VAL A 131 -9.79 -9.90 -39.98
C VAL A 131 -8.62 -9.50 -40.87
N ALA A 132 -7.40 -9.70 -40.40
CA ALA A 132 -6.18 -9.40 -41.14
C ALA A 132 -5.14 -10.50 -40.96
N ASP A 133 -4.37 -10.76 -42.02
CA ASP A 133 -3.34 -11.81 -42.01
C ASP A 133 -2.13 -11.38 -41.19
N THR A 134 -1.70 -10.12 -41.38
CA THR A 134 -0.53 -9.56 -40.73
C THR A 134 -0.81 -8.16 -40.19
N GLY A 135 0.00 -7.71 -39.24
CA GLY A 135 -0.04 -6.34 -38.76
C GLY A 135 1.17 -6.01 -37.92
N HIS A 136 1.41 -4.73 -37.71
CA HIS A 136 2.55 -4.24 -36.96
C HIS A 136 2.20 -3.01 -36.14
N MET A 137 2.90 -2.82 -35.03
CA MET A 137 2.81 -1.58 -34.25
C MET A 137 3.84 -0.57 -34.75
N GLU A 138 3.36 0.63 -35.06
CA GLU A 138 4.18 1.78 -35.41
C GLU A 138 4.01 2.88 -34.37
N GLY A 139 5.13 3.44 -33.89
CA GLY A 139 5.11 4.59 -32.98
C GLY A 139 5.08 5.87 -33.79
N ARG A 140 4.12 6.76 -33.52
CA ARG A 140 4.12 8.11 -34.11
C ARG A 140 5.19 9.00 -33.43
N PRO A 141 5.67 10.05 -34.12
CA PRO A 141 6.55 11.05 -33.52
C PRO A 141 5.95 11.77 -32.30
N ASP A 142 4.63 11.74 -32.16
CA ASP A 142 3.84 12.29 -31.04
C ASP A 142 3.78 11.35 -29.82
N GLY A 143 4.48 10.21 -29.84
CA GLY A 143 4.48 9.22 -28.75
C GLY A 143 3.23 8.32 -28.70
N SER A 144 2.23 8.55 -29.56
CA SER A 144 1.08 7.64 -29.72
C SER A 144 1.48 6.37 -30.48
N GLN A 145 1.05 5.20 -30.02
CA GLN A 145 1.21 3.93 -30.73
C GLN A 145 0.01 3.71 -31.67
N GLN A 146 0.25 3.34 -32.93
CA GLN A 146 -0.80 2.94 -33.88
C GLN A 146 -0.61 1.47 -34.29
N VAL A 147 -1.71 0.76 -34.49
CA VAL A 147 -1.68 -0.60 -35.05
C VAL A 147 -2.04 -0.48 -36.52
N VAL A 148 -1.12 -0.90 -37.38
CA VAL A 148 -1.32 -1.00 -38.82
C VAL A 148 -1.58 -2.46 -39.15
N LEU A 149 -2.73 -2.75 -39.74
CA LEU A 149 -3.09 -4.08 -40.22
C LEU A 149 -2.79 -4.14 -41.72
N ASP A 150 -2.02 -5.13 -42.11
CA ASP A 150 -1.55 -5.35 -43.48
C ASP A 150 -2.41 -6.45 -44.11
N THR A 151 -3.19 -6.06 -45.11
CA THR A 151 -4.11 -6.89 -45.90
C THR A 151 -5.16 -7.61 -45.07
N GLY A 152 -6.42 -7.22 -45.26
CA GLY A 152 -7.53 -7.85 -44.57
C GLY A 152 -8.88 -7.38 -45.06
N THR A 153 -9.92 -7.89 -44.41
CA THR A 153 -11.30 -7.60 -44.74
C THR A 153 -12.03 -7.11 -43.49
N ARG A 154 -12.69 -5.97 -43.63
CA ARG A 154 -13.59 -5.40 -42.62
C ARG A 154 -15.03 -5.70 -42.98
N TYR A 155 -15.72 -6.38 -42.10
CA TYR A 155 -17.15 -6.67 -42.16
C TYR A 155 -17.89 -5.74 -41.20
N GLU A 156 -18.71 -4.84 -41.72
CA GLU A 156 -19.57 -3.99 -40.90
C GLU A 156 -21.03 -4.39 -41.09
N GLY A 157 -21.75 -4.58 -40.00
CA GLY A 157 -23.14 -5.02 -40.07
C GLY A 157 -23.64 -5.56 -38.74
N THR A 158 -24.93 -5.89 -38.71
CA THR A 158 -25.55 -6.58 -37.57
C THR A 158 -26.04 -7.94 -38.04
N ALA A 159 -25.93 -8.98 -37.22
CA ALA A 159 -26.34 -10.34 -37.61
C ALA A 159 -27.83 -10.45 -38.00
N MET A 160 -28.65 -9.46 -37.64
CA MET A 160 -30.10 -9.43 -37.89
C MET A 160 -30.47 -8.81 -39.24
N LEU A 161 -29.64 -7.91 -39.79
CA LEU A 161 -29.91 -7.21 -41.04
C LEU A 161 -28.93 -7.69 -42.12
N ARG A 162 -29.43 -7.99 -43.33
CA ARG A 162 -28.61 -8.46 -44.46
C ARG A 162 -27.88 -7.31 -45.19
N ASP A 163 -27.53 -6.25 -44.48
CA ASP A 163 -26.94 -5.02 -45.02
C ASP A 163 -25.46 -4.89 -44.67
N PHE A 164 -24.70 -5.96 -44.90
CA PHE A 164 -23.27 -6.00 -44.65
C PHE A 164 -22.50 -5.10 -45.61
N ARG A 165 -21.61 -4.28 -45.06
CA ARG A 165 -20.57 -3.58 -45.82
C ARG A 165 -19.26 -4.35 -45.65
N ILE A 166 -18.76 -4.87 -46.77
CA ILE A 166 -17.49 -5.61 -46.82
C ILE A 166 -16.46 -4.67 -47.46
N THR A 167 -15.34 -4.46 -46.79
CA THR A 167 -14.27 -3.59 -47.27
C THR A 167 -12.95 -4.33 -47.19
N ASP A 168 -12.39 -4.66 -48.34
CA ASP A 168 -11.04 -5.19 -48.45
C ASP A 168 -10.05 -4.02 -48.40
N PHE A 169 -9.08 -4.10 -47.51
CA PHE A 169 -8.07 -3.07 -47.31
C PHE A 169 -6.67 -3.67 -47.46
N ILE A 170 -5.75 -2.84 -47.93
CA ILE A 170 -4.32 -3.18 -47.97
C ILE A 170 -3.64 -2.67 -46.70
N ASN A 171 -3.87 -1.42 -46.33
CA ASN A 171 -3.39 -0.84 -45.08
C ASN A 171 -4.59 -0.31 -44.28
N TYR A 172 -4.81 -0.88 -43.10
CA TYR A 172 -5.82 -0.37 -42.18
C TYR A 172 -5.17 0.13 -40.91
N GLU A 173 -5.23 1.45 -40.71
CA GLU A 173 -4.69 2.12 -39.55
C GLU A 173 -5.77 2.22 -38.48
N ALA A 174 -5.60 1.48 -37.38
CA ALA A 174 -6.37 1.65 -36.18
C ALA A 174 -5.56 2.47 -35.18
N VAL A 175 -5.99 3.71 -34.92
CA VAL A 175 -5.44 4.50 -33.83
C VAL A 175 -5.98 3.91 -32.53
N ILE A 176 -5.15 3.12 -31.85
CA ILE A 176 -5.38 2.83 -30.44
C ILE A 176 -5.07 4.14 -29.73
N GLY A 177 -6.13 4.85 -29.33
CA GLY A 177 -6.01 6.18 -28.75
C GLY A 177 -4.93 6.18 -27.67
N HIS A 178 -3.92 7.04 -27.84
CA HIS A 178 -3.01 7.37 -26.76
C HIS A 178 -3.86 8.03 -25.68
N GLN A 179 -4.23 7.27 -24.65
CA GLN A 179 -4.65 7.89 -23.41
C GLN A 179 -3.41 8.57 -22.88
N ALA A 180 -3.33 9.89 -23.11
CA ALA A 180 -2.37 10.73 -22.43
C ALA A 180 -2.37 10.30 -20.98
N VAL A 181 -1.16 10.06 -20.45
CA VAL A 181 -0.99 9.75 -19.04
C VAL A 181 -1.54 10.93 -18.27
N VAL A 182 -2.80 10.84 -17.87
CA VAL A 182 -3.31 11.71 -16.82
C VAL A 182 -2.68 11.12 -15.58
N LEU A 183 -1.46 11.58 -15.28
CA LEU A 183 -0.87 11.48 -13.96
C LEU A 183 -1.92 12.08 -13.05
N ASN A 184 -2.71 11.22 -12.42
CA ASN A 184 -3.89 11.65 -11.70
C ASN A 184 -3.36 12.49 -10.53
N PRO A 185 -3.52 13.84 -10.54
CA PRO A 185 -2.89 14.70 -9.53
C PRO A 185 -3.47 14.46 -8.13
N SER A 186 -4.49 13.60 -8.05
CA SER A 186 -5.28 13.22 -6.89
C SER A 186 -4.70 12.03 -6.11
N ASN A 187 -3.56 11.45 -6.49
CA ASN A 187 -2.95 10.40 -5.67
C ASN A 187 -2.26 11.03 -4.45
N ALA A 188 -2.99 11.16 -3.34
CA ALA A 188 -2.48 11.70 -2.08
C ALA A 188 -1.16 11.05 -1.63
N ASP A 189 -0.97 9.76 -1.94
CA ASP A 189 0.22 8.98 -1.64
C ASP A 189 1.52 9.52 -2.26
N GLN A 190 1.43 10.32 -3.33
CA GLN A 190 2.59 10.90 -4.04
C GLN A 190 2.88 12.34 -3.63
N ALA A 191 1.93 12.98 -2.95
CA ALA A 191 2.04 14.39 -2.65
C ALA A 191 3.20 14.66 -1.68
N PRO A 192 4.00 15.73 -1.93
CA PRO A 192 4.98 16.20 -0.97
C PRO A 192 4.27 16.67 0.30
N MET A 193 4.99 16.67 1.42
CA MET A 193 4.44 17.03 2.73
C MET A 193 3.82 18.44 2.75
N THR A 194 4.38 19.37 1.97
CA THR A 194 3.86 20.74 1.83
C THR A 194 2.48 20.76 1.19
N ALA A 195 2.29 20.03 0.08
CA ALA A 195 1.01 19.92 -0.60
C ALA A 195 -0.05 19.21 0.27
N LEU A 196 0.35 18.22 1.07
CA LEU A 196 -0.53 17.56 2.04
C LEU A 196 -1.00 18.49 3.16
N TRP A 197 -0.20 19.49 3.54
CA TRP A 197 -0.53 20.44 4.59
C TRP A 197 -1.50 21.53 4.13
N GLU A 198 -1.35 21.99 2.88
CA GLU A 198 -2.18 23.06 2.31
C GLU A 198 -3.53 22.54 1.77
N SER A 199 -3.59 21.29 1.34
CA SER A 199 -4.80 20.69 0.78
C SER A 199 -5.89 20.47 1.84
N LYS A 200 -7.13 20.81 1.48
CA LYS A 200 -8.33 20.56 2.31
C LYS A 200 -9.04 19.25 1.95
N GLU A 201 -8.54 18.54 0.95
CA GLU A 201 -9.15 17.30 0.48
C GLU A 201 -8.99 16.17 1.50
N ASN A 202 -10.04 15.35 1.66
CA ASN A 202 -10.07 14.31 2.69
C ASN A 202 -8.97 13.26 2.49
N ASP A 203 -8.63 12.94 1.24
CA ASP A 203 -7.59 11.96 0.91
C ASP A 203 -6.20 12.47 1.32
N PHE A 204 -5.90 13.74 1.02
CA PHE A 204 -4.66 14.41 1.42
C PHE A 204 -4.55 14.52 2.94
N ARG A 205 -5.64 14.89 3.64
CA ARG A 205 -5.68 14.93 5.10
C ARG A 205 -5.49 13.54 5.73
N ALA A 206 -6.04 12.49 5.12
CA ALA A 206 -5.87 11.12 5.60
C ALA A 206 -4.41 10.67 5.48
N GLU A 207 -3.78 10.93 4.33
CA GLU A 207 -2.38 10.58 4.09
C GLU A 207 -1.41 11.34 5.01
N LEU A 208 -1.67 12.63 5.25
CA LEU A 208 -0.89 13.42 6.21
C LEU A 208 -0.88 12.79 7.61
N ASN A 209 -2.07 12.49 8.14
CA ASN A 209 -2.22 11.90 9.46
C ASN A 209 -1.63 10.47 9.52
N TRP A 210 -1.73 9.71 8.43
CA TRP A 210 -1.11 8.40 8.30
C TRP A 210 0.42 8.48 8.40
N ARG A 211 1.07 9.37 7.65
CA ARG A 211 2.55 9.54 7.69
C ARG A 211 3.03 9.95 9.08
N ILE A 212 2.34 10.88 9.74
CA ILE A 212 2.66 11.29 11.11
C ILE A 212 2.48 10.12 12.09
N THR A 213 1.41 9.35 11.93
CA THR A 213 1.13 8.18 12.76
C THR A 213 2.18 7.09 12.62
N LEU A 214 2.71 6.86 11.42
CA LEU A 214 3.79 5.90 11.22
C LEU A 214 5.03 6.26 12.05
N VAL A 215 5.44 7.53 12.05
CA VAL A 215 6.58 7.98 12.86
C VAL A 215 6.26 7.89 14.35
N PHE A 216 5.07 8.33 14.76
CA PHE A 216 4.61 8.28 16.14
C PHE A 216 4.52 6.84 16.68
N SER A 217 4.10 5.89 15.84
CA SER A 217 3.94 4.49 16.20
C SER A 217 5.25 3.85 16.65
N VAL A 218 6.40 4.28 16.13
CA VAL A 218 7.72 3.79 16.55
C VAL A 218 7.92 4.01 18.05
N PHE A 219 7.57 5.20 18.54
CA PHE A 219 7.69 5.56 19.95
C PHE A 219 6.67 4.83 20.82
N VAL A 220 5.41 4.78 20.39
CA VAL A 220 4.34 4.09 21.13
C VAL A 220 4.65 2.60 21.28
N MET A 221 5.07 1.95 20.19
CA MET A 221 5.39 0.53 20.19
C MET A 221 6.63 0.22 21.02
N ALA A 222 7.66 1.06 20.96
CA ALA A 222 8.84 0.91 21.82
C ALA A 222 8.51 1.10 23.31
N LEU A 223 7.57 1.97 23.66
CA LEU A 223 7.12 2.14 25.04
C LEU A 223 6.25 0.97 25.50
N MET A 224 5.41 0.45 24.60
CA MET A 224 4.49 -0.65 24.88
C MET A 224 5.18 -2.00 25.01
N VAL A 225 6.27 -2.24 24.27
CA VAL A 225 6.96 -3.54 24.27
C VAL A 225 7.68 -3.84 25.59
N VAL A 226 8.18 -2.82 26.30
CA VAL A 226 8.96 -2.98 27.53
C VAL A 226 8.21 -3.75 28.64
N PRO A 227 6.96 -3.40 29.00
CA PRO A 227 6.20 -4.17 29.98
C PRO A 227 5.70 -5.51 29.43
N LEU A 228 5.50 -5.63 28.11
CA LEU A 228 4.97 -6.82 27.46
C LEU A 228 6.04 -7.88 27.15
N SER A 229 7.33 -7.54 27.20
CA SER A 229 8.44 -8.46 26.94
C SER A 229 8.80 -9.34 28.14
N VAL A 230 8.07 -9.25 29.26
CA VAL A 230 8.33 -10.08 30.44
C VAL A 230 7.91 -11.51 30.14
N VAL A 231 8.90 -12.40 30.04
CA VAL A 231 8.68 -13.82 29.78
C VAL A 231 8.94 -14.61 31.06
N ASN A 232 7.96 -15.41 31.49
CA ASN A 232 8.19 -16.39 32.54
C ASN A 232 8.98 -17.57 31.96
N PRO A 233 10.08 -18.02 32.58
CA PRO A 233 10.86 -19.18 32.09
C PRO A 233 10.04 -20.48 31.92
N ARG A 234 8.88 -20.55 32.58
CA ARG A 234 7.95 -21.69 32.56
C ARG A 234 6.86 -21.59 31.49
N GLN A 235 6.70 -20.43 30.85
CA GLN A 235 5.79 -20.23 29.72
C GLN A 235 6.61 -20.23 28.44
N GLY A 236 6.17 -20.98 27.42
CA GLY A 236 6.88 -21.03 26.15
C GLY A 236 7.07 -19.62 25.56
N ARG A 237 8.28 -19.30 25.09
CA ARG A 237 8.67 -17.97 24.60
C ARG A 237 7.66 -17.36 23.61
N VAL A 238 7.15 -18.17 22.68
CA VAL A 238 6.18 -17.73 21.65
C VAL A 238 4.82 -17.38 22.26
N LEU A 239 4.38 -18.12 23.28
CA LEU A 239 3.09 -17.87 23.92
C LEU A 239 3.10 -16.55 24.71
N SER A 240 4.24 -16.21 25.32
CA SER A 240 4.41 -14.94 26.04
C SER A 240 4.49 -13.72 25.12
N THR A 241 4.95 -13.86 23.87
CA THR A 241 5.07 -12.73 22.92
C THR A 241 3.80 -12.50 22.10
N LEU A 242 2.90 -13.48 22.05
CA LEU A 242 1.66 -13.44 21.27
C LEU A 242 0.77 -12.23 21.59
N PRO A 243 0.50 -11.86 22.86
CA PRO A 243 -0.33 -10.69 23.17
C PRO A 243 0.26 -9.39 22.61
N ALA A 244 1.58 -9.24 22.66
CA ALA A 244 2.28 -8.08 22.14
C ALA A 244 2.15 -7.99 20.61
N MET A 245 2.34 -9.12 19.91
CA MET A 245 2.18 -9.20 18.45
C MET A 245 0.73 -8.90 18.02
N LEU A 246 -0.27 -9.40 18.76
CA LEU A 246 -1.67 -9.09 18.49
C LEU A 246 -1.97 -7.61 18.67
N LEU A 247 -1.47 -6.97 19.73
CA LEU A 247 -1.68 -5.54 19.95
C LEU A 247 -1.05 -4.69 18.84
N TYR A 248 0.12 -5.08 18.34
CA TYR A 248 0.75 -4.46 17.17
C TYR A 248 -0.10 -4.64 15.91
N LEU A 249 -0.56 -5.87 15.64
CA LEU A 249 -1.39 -6.17 14.47
C LEU A 249 -2.70 -5.39 14.50
N ILE A 250 -3.38 -5.36 15.65
CA ILE A 250 -4.64 -4.63 15.85
C ILE A 250 -4.41 -3.13 15.61
N PHE A 251 -3.31 -2.57 16.10
CA PHE A 251 -2.99 -1.16 15.88
C PHE A 251 -2.89 -0.83 14.39
N PHE A 252 -2.10 -1.61 13.64
CA PHE A 252 -1.90 -1.35 12.21
C PHE A 252 -3.15 -1.61 11.38
N LEU A 253 -3.95 -2.63 11.73
CA LEU A 253 -5.23 -2.89 11.07
C LEU A 253 -6.23 -1.76 11.31
N LEU A 254 -6.32 -1.26 12.56
CA LEU A 254 -7.17 -0.11 12.88
C LEU A 254 -6.72 1.13 12.12
N GLN A 255 -5.43 1.47 12.15
CA GLN A 255 -4.92 2.65 11.45
C GLN A 255 -5.11 2.55 9.92
N SER A 256 -4.90 1.36 9.33
CA SER A 256 -5.13 1.12 7.90
C SER A 256 -6.60 1.26 7.53
N SER A 257 -7.50 0.70 8.36
CA SER A 257 -8.95 0.84 8.18
C SER A 257 -9.41 2.31 8.29
N LEU A 258 -8.87 3.04 9.27
CA LEU A 258 -9.14 4.46 9.45
C LEU A 258 -8.66 5.28 8.24
N ARG A 259 -7.45 5.04 7.73
CA ARG A 259 -6.96 5.69 6.50
C ARG A 259 -7.91 5.44 5.33
N SER A 260 -8.28 4.18 5.09
CA SER A 260 -9.15 3.82 3.96
C SER A 260 -10.55 4.44 4.06
N ASN A 261 -11.13 4.52 5.27
CA ASN A 261 -12.44 5.13 5.48
C ASN A 261 -12.39 6.67 5.44
N ALA A 262 -11.28 7.25 5.90
CA ALA A 262 -11.04 8.69 5.85
C ALA A 262 -10.81 9.19 4.43
N ALA A 263 -10.04 8.45 3.62
CA ALA A 263 -9.87 8.70 2.19
C ALA A 263 -11.20 8.76 1.43
N LYS A 264 -12.16 7.91 1.82
CA LYS A 264 -13.53 7.89 1.26
C LYS A 264 -14.45 8.98 1.83
N GLY A 265 -13.95 9.87 2.67
CA GLY A 265 -14.71 10.98 3.28
C GLY A 265 -15.76 10.56 4.31
N LYS A 266 -15.73 9.31 4.81
CA LYS A 266 -16.74 8.82 5.77
C LYS A 266 -16.51 9.30 7.19
N ILE A 267 -15.26 9.61 7.54
CA ILE A 267 -14.82 9.99 8.88
C ILE A 267 -13.80 11.12 8.78
N ASP A 268 -13.75 11.99 9.79
CA ASP A 268 -12.66 12.97 9.88
C ASP A 268 -11.35 12.22 10.24
N PRO A 269 -10.30 12.31 9.38
CA PRO A 269 -9.05 11.59 9.60
C PRO A 269 -8.32 12.06 10.86
N PHE A 270 -8.41 13.34 11.22
CA PHE A 270 -7.68 13.89 12.36
C PHE A 270 -8.24 13.36 13.68
N ILE A 271 -9.56 13.31 13.83
CA ILE A 271 -10.15 12.87 15.10
C ILE A 271 -9.82 11.39 15.36
N TRP A 272 -10.15 10.50 14.42
CA TRP A 272 -10.10 9.07 14.69
C TRP A 272 -8.68 8.50 14.75
N VAL A 273 -7.78 8.96 13.87
CA VAL A 273 -6.38 8.51 13.87
C VAL A 273 -5.70 8.86 15.21
N TRP A 274 -5.92 10.08 15.69
CA TRP A 274 -5.34 10.55 16.94
C TRP A 274 -6.02 9.98 18.19
N VAL A 275 -7.32 9.66 18.13
CA VAL A 275 -7.99 8.90 19.21
C VAL A 275 -7.36 7.53 19.39
N VAL A 276 -7.09 6.79 18.30
CA VAL A 276 -6.44 5.48 18.39
C VAL A 276 -5.00 5.60 18.89
N ASN A 277 -4.23 6.59 18.39
CA ASN A 277 -2.88 6.87 18.87
C ASN A 277 -2.86 7.24 20.36
N GLY A 278 -3.78 8.10 20.79
CA GLY A 278 -3.93 8.51 22.17
C GLY A 278 -4.33 7.35 23.07
N PHE A 279 -5.25 6.49 22.64
CA PHE A 279 -5.63 5.28 23.36
C PHE A 279 -4.44 4.34 23.54
N TYR A 280 -3.67 4.07 22.49
CA TYR A 280 -2.48 3.21 22.58
C TYR A 280 -1.38 3.82 23.43
N LEU A 281 -1.18 5.14 23.35
CA LEU A 281 -0.23 5.85 24.22
C LEU A 281 -0.65 5.73 25.69
N LEU A 282 -1.93 5.97 26.00
CA LEU A 282 -2.47 5.82 27.35
C LEU A 282 -2.33 4.38 27.86
N LEU A 283 -2.63 3.39 27.01
CA LEU A 283 -2.45 1.98 27.34
C LEU A 283 -0.98 1.66 27.63
N ALA A 284 -0.06 2.15 26.80
CA ALA A 284 1.37 1.93 26.97
C ALA A 284 1.89 2.58 28.27
N ILE A 285 1.45 3.80 28.59
CA ILE A 285 1.77 4.48 29.85
C ILE A 285 1.18 3.73 31.04
N ALA A 286 -0.09 3.31 30.96
CA ALA A 286 -0.77 2.57 32.03
C ALA A 286 -0.05 1.25 32.34
N LEU A 287 0.35 0.49 31.31
CA LEU A 287 1.11 -0.75 31.46
C LEU A 287 2.48 -0.53 32.10
N ASN A 288 3.18 0.56 31.77
CA ASN A 288 4.47 0.89 32.38
C ASN A 288 4.35 1.35 33.85
N ILE A 289 3.30 2.11 34.16
CA ILE A 289 3.05 2.59 35.53
C ILE A 289 2.50 1.47 36.44
N TRP A 290 1.88 0.44 35.87
CA TRP A 290 1.23 -0.65 36.62
C TRP A 290 2.12 -1.29 37.69
N ASP A 291 3.41 -1.44 37.41
CA ASP A 291 4.38 -2.05 38.33
C ASP A 291 5.07 -1.07 39.27
N THR A 292 4.77 0.22 39.19
CA THR A 292 5.36 1.24 40.05
C THR A 292 4.72 1.27 41.44
N LEU A 293 5.50 1.72 42.44
CA LEU A 293 5.06 1.85 43.83
C LEU A 293 3.73 2.60 44.03
N PRO A 294 3.45 3.75 43.37
CA PRO A 294 2.18 4.45 43.57
C PRO A 294 0.97 3.63 43.11
N MET A 295 1.07 2.93 41.97
CA MET A 295 -0.04 2.10 41.47
C MET A 295 -0.24 0.84 42.32
N ARG A 296 0.84 0.24 42.82
CA ARG A 296 0.77 -0.85 43.81
C ARG A 296 0.08 -0.42 45.10
N ARG A 297 0.35 0.79 45.61
CA ARG A 297 -0.34 1.36 46.78
C ARG A 297 -1.82 1.62 46.53
N ILE A 298 -2.17 2.14 45.35
CA ILE A 298 -3.57 2.36 44.95
C ILE A 298 -4.30 1.01 44.86
N ARG A 299 -3.68 -0.01 44.24
CA ARG A 299 -4.25 -1.37 44.17
C ARG A 299 -4.41 -1.98 45.56
N ALA A 300 -3.42 -1.86 46.44
CA ALA A 300 -3.50 -2.36 47.82
C ALA A 300 -4.63 -1.69 48.61
N ARG A 301 -4.86 -0.39 48.40
CA ARG A 301 -6.00 0.33 48.97
C ARG A 301 -7.35 -0.14 48.40
N ILE A 302 -7.43 -0.43 47.10
CA ILE A 302 -8.67 -0.89 46.44
C ILE A 302 -9.00 -2.35 46.76
N THR A 303 -7.99 -3.21 46.90
CA THR A 303 -8.17 -4.65 47.16
C THR A 303 -8.21 -5.02 48.65
N GLY A 304 -8.12 -4.06 49.56
CA GLY A 304 -8.29 -4.28 51.01
C GLY A 304 -7.27 -5.23 51.66
N LYS A 305 -6.21 -5.65 50.93
CA LYS A 305 -5.13 -6.47 51.49
C LYS A 305 -3.97 -5.56 51.86
N GLY A 306 -3.76 -5.43 53.18
CA GLY A 306 -2.62 -4.77 53.78
C GLY A 306 -1.31 -5.28 53.19
N VAL A 307 -0.36 -4.36 53.03
CA VAL A 307 1.00 -4.64 52.59
C VAL A 307 1.66 -5.53 53.63
N ALA A 308 2.05 -6.74 53.22
CA ALA A 308 3.08 -7.55 53.86
C ALA A 308 4.19 -7.75 52.82
#